data_AF-A0A2V6TK40-F1
#
_entry.id   AF-A0A2V6TK40-F1
#
_cell.length_a   1.000
_cell.length_b   1.000
_cell.length_c   1.000
_cell.angle_alpha   90.00
_cell.angle_beta   90.00
_cell.angle_gamma   90.00
#
_symmetry.space_group_name_H-M   'P 1'
#
loop_
_entity.id
_entity.type
_entity.pdbx_description
1 polymer ?
#
loop_
_entity_poly.entity_id
_entity_poly.type
_entity_poly.pdbx_seq_one_letter_code
_entity_poly.pdbx_strand_id
1 'polypeptide(L)'
;MAAQIRTADSSMETRRAGWLRLEPGETKNGEGRQFPLIPALRSVLEAQKNKADALARETGEIIPWLFFRRNGEPIKDLYGAWDRACRTAGVAGLVPHDLRRSAVRNLERAGVPRATAMKLVGHKTEAIYRRYAIVVESDLLAGGEKLDGLHQIQGLAKPTVVPFPKSH
;
A
#
# COMPACT_ATOMS: atom_id res chain seq x y z
N MET A 1 -3.82 -6.79 -9.31
CA MET A 1 -4.63 -5.84 -8.52
C MET A 1 -6.09 -6.18 -8.66
N ALA A 2 -6.63 -6.21 -9.88
CA ALA A 2 -8.03 -6.60 -10.11
C ALA A 2 -8.41 -7.97 -9.52
N ALA A 3 -7.52 -8.96 -9.50
CA ALA A 3 -7.81 -10.25 -8.87
C ALA A 3 -8.01 -10.16 -7.34
N GLN A 4 -7.20 -9.38 -6.63
CA GLN A 4 -7.21 -9.31 -5.16
C GLN A 4 -8.39 -8.51 -4.60
N ILE A 5 -8.90 -7.53 -5.37
CA ILE A 5 -10.10 -6.77 -4.98
C ILE A 5 -11.35 -7.64 -5.15
N ARG A 6 -11.36 -8.57 -6.12
CA ARG A 6 -12.50 -9.44 -6.42
C ARG A 6 -12.68 -10.60 -5.44
N THR A 7 -11.59 -11.08 -4.86
CA THR A 7 -11.58 -12.22 -3.94
C THR A 7 -11.54 -11.80 -2.47
N ALA A 8 -11.73 -10.52 -2.18
CA ALA A 8 -11.67 -10.03 -0.81
C ALA A 8 -12.89 -10.50 -0.02
N ASP A 9 -12.70 -11.55 0.77
CA ASP A 9 -13.69 -12.06 1.71
C ASP A 9 -13.89 -11.04 2.85
N SER A 10 -15.14 -10.90 3.29
CA SER A 10 -15.54 -10.23 4.53
C SER A 10 -14.80 -10.78 5.78
N SER A 11 -14.27 -12.01 5.69
CA SER A 11 -13.42 -12.66 6.68
C SER A 11 -11.97 -12.14 6.72
N MET A 12 -11.57 -11.24 5.80
CA MET A 12 -10.25 -10.60 5.82
C MET A 12 -9.94 -10.05 7.21
N GLU A 13 -9.13 -10.82 7.92
CA GLU A 13 -9.11 -10.76 9.36
C GLU A 13 -8.29 -9.54 9.77
N THR A 14 -8.98 -8.45 10.09
CA THR A 14 -8.40 -7.28 10.74
C THR A 14 -8.13 -7.66 12.19
N ARG A 15 -7.18 -8.56 12.43
CA ARG A 15 -6.78 -8.90 13.80
C ARG A 15 -6.19 -7.66 14.45
N ARG A 16 -6.34 -7.58 15.79
CA ARG A 16 -5.85 -6.51 16.69
C ARG A 16 -4.40 -6.03 16.45
N ALA A 17 -3.60 -6.76 15.68
CA ALA A 17 -2.21 -6.46 15.37
C ALA A 17 -1.99 -5.38 14.29
N GLY A 18 -3.03 -4.82 13.67
CA GLY A 18 -2.87 -3.72 12.70
C GLY A 18 -2.37 -4.18 11.32
N TRP A 19 -2.69 -5.41 10.92
CA TRP A 19 -2.32 -5.97 9.63
C TRP A 19 -3.54 -6.40 8.83
N LEU A 20 -3.52 -6.16 7.53
CA LEU A 20 -4.36 -6.80 6.53
C LEU A 20 -3.60 -8.00 5.96
N ARG A 21 -4.21 -9.18 5.98
CA ARG A 21 -3.60 -10.41 5.47
C ARG A 21 -4.40 -10.95 4.29
N LEU A 22 -3.69 -11.28 3.22
CA LEU A 22 -4.18 -12.05 2.08
C LEU A 22 -3.56 -13.44 2.20
N GLU A 23 -4.36 -14.49 2.23
CA GLU A 23 -3.84 -15.85 2.38
C GLU A 23 -3.21 -16.36 1.07
N PRO A 24 -2.29 -17.33 1.18
CA PRO A 24 -1.77 -18.05 0.02
C PRO A 24 -2.91 -18.61 -0.85
N GLY A 25 -2.82 -18.45 -2.17
CA GLY A 25 -3.89 -18.81 -3.12
C GLY A 25 -4.85 -17.68 -3.50
N GLU A 26 -4.94 -16.60 -2.70
CA GLU A 26 -5.76 -15.42 -3.03
C GLU A 26 -5.02 -14.37 -3.88
N THR A 27 -3.72 -14.59 -4.11
CA THR A 27 -2.89 -13.70 -4.92
C THR A 27 -2.44 -14.37 -6.21
N LYS A 28 -2.25 -13.57 -7.26
CA LYS A 28 -1.80 -14.03 -8.60
C LYS A 28 -0.52 -14.89 -8.56
N ASN A 29 0.25 -14.81 -7.48
CA ASN A 29 1.54 -15.49 -7.36
C ASN A 29 1.53 -16.62 -6.32
N GLY A 30 0.38 -16.99 -5.74
CA GLY A 30 0.26 -18.04 -4.74
C GLY A 30 0.79 -17.69 -3.34
N GLU A 31 1.62 -16.67 -3.21
CA GLU A 31 2.16 -16.19 -1.93
C GLU A 31 1.14 -15.33 -1.18
N GLY A 32 0.98 -15.61 0.11
CA GLY A 32 0.25 -14.74 1.02
C GLY A 32 0.92 -13.37 1.14
N ARG A 33 0.15 -12.34 1.49
CA ARG A 33 0.66 -10.98 1.64
C ARG A 33 0.16 -10.36 2.92
N GLN A 34 1.03 -9.59 3.56
CA GLN A 34 0.69 -8.78 4.72
C GLN A 34 0.91 -7.32 4.37
N PHE A 35 -0.09 -6.50 4.67
CA PHE A 35 -0.04 -5.07 4.48
C PHE A 35 -0.39 -4.38 5.79
N PRO A 36 0.40 -3.41 6.28
CA PRO A 36 0.09 -2.71 7.51
C PRO A 36 -1.21 -1.93 7.30
N LEU A 37 -2.18 -2.14 8.19
CA LEU A 37 -3.47 -1.51 8.12
C LEU A 37 -3.38 -0.09 8.69
N ILE A 38 -2.87 0.82 7.86
CA ILE A 38 -2.81 2.24 8.17
C ILE A 38 -4.22 2.82 8.39
N PRO A 39 -4.37 3.89 9.19
CA PRO A 39 -5.68 4.44 9.56
C PRO A 39 -6.59 4.74 8.35
N ALA A 40 -6.04 5.35 7.30
CA ALA A 40 -6.80 5.66 6.10
C ALA A 40 -7.36 4.40 5.40
N LEU A 41 -6.58 3.33 5.32
CA LEU A 41 -7.03 2.06 4.73
C LEU A 41 -8.07 1.39 5.64
N ARG A 42 -7.82 1.39 6.96
CA ARG A 42 -8.76 0.88 7.97
C ARG A 42 -10.14 1.49 7.80
N SER A 43 -10.23 2.82 7.76
CA SER A 43 -11.51 3.52 7.65
C SER A 43 -12.29 3.12 6.39
N VAL A 44 -11.61 2.92 5.26
CA VAL A 44 -12.25 2.48 4.01
C VAL A 44 -12.78 1.05 4.15
N LEU A 45 -11.99 0.12 4.70
CA LEU A 45 -12.42 -1.28 4.84
C LEU A 45 -13.55 -1.42 5.87
N GLU A 46 -13.48 -0.71 7.00
CA GLU A 46 -14.55 -0.68 8.00
C GLU A 46 -15.84 -0.10 7.43
N ALA A 47 -15.76 0.98 6.63
CA ALA A 47 -16.93 1.54 5.96
C ALA A 47 -17.57 0.55 4.96
N GLN A 48 -16.77 -0.26 4.26
CA GLN A 48 -17.30 -1.30 3.37
C GLN A 48 -17.92 -2.47 4.14
N LYS A 49 -17.28 -2.90 5.23
CA LYS A 49 -17.84 -3.93 6.13
C LYS A 49 -19.20 -3.50 6.68
N ASN A 50 -19.32 -2.25 7.14
CA ASN A 50 -20.58 -1.72 7.65
C ASN A 50 -21.70 -1.75 6.59
N LYS A 51 -21.36 -1.55 5.31
CA LYS A 51 -22.34 -1.67 4.20
C LYS A 51 -22.75 -3.11 3.98
N ALA A 52 -21.81 -4.05 4.03
CA ALA A 52 -22.12 -5.48 3.90
C ALA A 52 -23.04 -5.93 5.04
N ASP A 53 -22.72 -5.55 6.28
CA ASP A 53 -23.53 -5.87 7.46
C ASP A 53 -24.92 -5.21 7.39
N ALA A 54 -25.04 -3.99 6.87
CA ALA A 54 -26.33 -3.34 6.68
C ALA A 54 -27.19 -4.07 5.65
N LEU A 55 -26.62 -4.45 4.51
CA LEU A 55 -27.33 -5.20 3.47
C LEU A 55 -27.75 -6.59 3.98
N ALA A 56 -26.87 -7.28 4.71
CA ALA A 56 -27.19 -8.58 5.30
C ALA A 56 -28.39 -8.53 6.26
N ARG A 57 -28.51 -7.45 7.05
CA ARG A 57 -29.67 -7.22 7.93
C ARG A 57 -30.94 -6.90 7.15
N GLU A 58 -30.83 -6.19 6.04
CA GLU A 58 -31.97 -5.81 5.20
C GLU A 58 -32.53 -7.02 4.44
N THR A 59 -31.67 -7.86 3.88
CA THR A 59 -32.09 -9.01 3.05
C THR A 59 -32.29 -10.29 3.84
N GLY A 60 -31.71 -10.39 5.05
CA GLY A 60 -31.64 -11.63 5.82
C GLY A 60 -30.63 -12.65 5.27
N GLU A 61 -29.83 -12.28 4.28
CA GLU A 61 -28.81 -13.14 3.66
C GLU A 61 -27.40 -12.82 4.18
N ILE A 62 -26.52 -13.84 4.16
CA ILE A 62 -25.10 -13.63 4.46
C ILE A 62 -24.44 -13.00 3.24
N ILE A 63 -23.77 -11.86 3.43
CA ILE A 63 -22.96 -11.19 2.40
C ILE A 63 -21.47 -11.48 2.68
N PRO A 64 -20.85 -12.49 2.04
CA PRO A 64 -19.49 -12.90 2.36
C PRO A 64 -18.42 -12.01 1.71
N TRP A 65 -18.80 -11.02 0.89
CA TRP A 65 -17.87 -10.23 0.10
C TRP A 65 -17.63 -8.86 0.73
N LEU A 66 -16.36 -8.45 0.86
CA LEU A 66 -16.04 -7.11 1.35
C LEU A 66 -16.35 -6.03 0.30
N PHE A 67 -16.18 -6.36 -0.98
CA PHE A 67 -16.58 -5.52 -2.11
C PHE A 67 -17.64 -6.22 -2.95
N PHE A 68 -18.85 -5.68 -2.94
CA PHE A 68 -20.02 -6.27 -3.56
C PHE A 68 -20.80 -5.24 -4.40
N ARG A 69 -21.63 -5.75 -5.31
CA ARG A 69 -22.60 -4.98 -6.07
C ARG A 69 -23.79 -4.63 -5.17
N ARG A 70 -24.66 -3.71 -5.59
CA ARG A 70 -25.82 -3.28 -4.77
C ARG A 70 -26.76 -4.42 -4.34
N ASN A 71 -26.75 -5.53 -5.08
CA ASN A 71 -27.54 -6.73 -4.80
C ASN A 71 -26.80 -7.77 -3.92
N GLY A 72 -25.64 -7.45 -3.34
CA GLY A 72 -24.88 -8.39 -2.50
C GLY A 72 -23.95 -9.34 -3.25
N GLU A 73 -24.08 -9.43 -4.58
CA GLU A 73 -23.23 -10.28 -5.41
C GLU A 73 -21.80 -9.74 -5.55
N PRO A 74 -20.80 -10.61 -5.81
CA PRO A 74 -19.43 -10.18 -5.99
C PRO A 74 -19.25 -9.31 -7.25
N ILE A 75 -18.28 -8.40 -7.20
CA ILE A 75 -17.90 -7.57 -8.34
C ILE A 75 -17.25 -8.44 -9.42
N LYS A 76 -17.88 -8.52 -10.61
CA LYS A 76 -17.34 -9.28 -11.76
C LYS A 76 -16.20 -8.53 -12.45
N ASP A 77 -16.39 -7.23 -12.68
CA ASP A 77 -15.42 -6.31 -13.24
C ASP A 77 -15.52 -4.94 -12.54
N LEU A 78 -14.41 -4.21 -12.48
CA LEU A 78 -14.34 -2.87 -11.89
C LEU A 78 -14.26 -1.77 -12.94
N TYR A 79 -13.98 -2.11 -14.20
CA TYR A 79 -13.53 -1.14 -15.22
C TYR A 79 -14.60 -0.11 -15.55
N GLY A 80 -15.88 -0.51 -15.68
CA GLY A 80 -16.95 0.44 -15.96
C GLY A 80 -17.19 1.43 -14.82
N ALA A 81 -17.10 0.97 -13.57
CA ALA A 81 -17.22 1.84 -12.39
C ALA A 81 -15.99 2.76 -12.24
N TRP A 82 -14.81 2.22 -12.50
CA TRP A 82 -13.53 2.94 -12.45
C TRP A 82 -13.47 4.07 -13.48
N ASP A 83 -13.83 3.78 -14.72
CA ASP A 83 -13.85 4.73 -15.82
C ASP A 83 -14.81 5.91 -15.55
N ARG A 84 -15.99 5.63 -15.00
CA ARG A 84 -16.91 6.68 -14.51
C ARG A 84 -16.27 7.51 -13.39
N ALA A 85 -15.68 6.87 -12.39
CA ALA A 85 -15.01 7.56 -11.29
C ALA A 85 -13.87 8.46 -11.80
N CYS A 86 -13.08 7.98 -12.77
CA CYS A 86 -11.99 8.74 -13.38
C CYS A 86 -12.50 9.97 -14.13
N ARG A 87 -13.60 9.85 -14.90
CA ARG A 87 -14.24 11.00 -15.54
C ARG A 87 -14.74 12.03 -14.53
N THR A 88 -15.43 11.58 -13.48
CA THR A 88 -15.93 12.47 -12.43
C THR A 88 -14.79 13.20 -11.70
N ALA A 89 -13.66 12.52 -11.50
CA ALA A 89 -12.48 13.09 -10.87
C ALA A 89 -11.56 13.89 -11.82
N GLY A 90 -11.92 14.04 -13.11
CA GLY A 90 -11.13 14.80 -14.09
C GLY A 90 -9.84 14.09 -14.56
N VAL A 91 -9.71 12.78 -14.35
CA VAL A 91 -8.53 11.96 -14.68
C VAL A 91 -8.87 10.84 -15.67
N ALA A 92 -9.68 11.15 -16.68
CA ALA A 92 -10.11 10.18 -17.69
C ALA A 92 -8.92 9.47 -18.34
N GLY A 93 -9.05 8.16 -18.58
CA GLY A 93 -7.99 7.31 -19.16
C GLY A 93 -7.01 6.72 -18.14
N LEU A 94 -7.07 7.13 -16.86
CA LEU A 94 -6.29 6.50 -15.80
C LEU A 94 -6.68 5.02 -15.67
N VAL A 95 -5.73 4.10 -15.80
CA VAL A 95 -6.00 2.67 -15.58
C VAL A 95 -5.51 2.24 -14.21
N PRO A 96 -6.09 1.18 -13.59
CA PRO A 96 -5.62 0.69 -12.29
C PRO A 96 -4.12 0.31 -12.27
N HIS A 97 -3.53 0.03 -13.44
CA HIS A 97 -2.10 -0.22 -13.56
C HIS A 97 -1.25 1.01 -13.21
N ASP A 98 -1.72 2.21 -13.54
CA ASP A 98 -1.01 3.47 -13.27
C ASP A 98 -0.96 3.77 -11.77
N LEU A 99 -1.95 3.30 -11.01
CA LEU A 99 -1.93 3.36 -9.55
C LEU A 99 -0.79 2.56 -8.95
N ARG A 100 -0.37 1.44 -9.58
CA ARG A 100 0.82 0.70 -9.12
C ARG A 100 2.10 1.50 -9.29
N ARG A 101 2.23 2.22 -10.41
CA ARG A 101 3.36 3.13 -10.62
C ARG A 101 3.38 4.23 -9.56
N SER A 102 2.23 4.81 -9.29
CA SER A 102 2.06 5.84 -8.27
C SER A 102 2.37 5.33 -6.87
N ALA A 103 1.91 4.12 -6.52
CA ALA A 103 2.20 3.50 -5.23
C ALA A 103 3.71 3.29 -5.01
N VAL A 104 4.44 2.79 -6.02
CA VAL A 104 5.90 2.64 -5.93
C VAL A 104 6.60 3.98 -5.76
N ARG A 105 6.24 5.02 -6.53
CA ARG A 105 6.83 6.35 -6.36
C ARG A 105 6.53 6.96 -4.99
N ASN A 106 5.30 6.79 -4.49
CA ASN A 106 4.93 7.32 -3.18
C ASN A 106 5.73 6.66 -2.04
N LEU A 107 5.99 5.34 -2.13
CA LEU A 107 6.82 4.64 -1.16
C LEU A 107 8.28 5.13 -1.18
N GLU A 108 8.87 5.29 -2.37
CA GLU A 108 10.23 5.84 -2.51
C GLU A 108 10.33 7.27 -1.96
N ARG A 109 9.36 8.14 -2.28
CA ARG A 109 9.31 9.52 -1.78
C ARG A 109 9.16 9.59 -0.26
N ALA A 110 8.36 8.70 0.31
CA ALA A 110 8.24 8.51 1.75
C ALA A 110 9.50 7.93 2.41
N GLY A 111 10.54 7.60 1.63
CA GLY A 111 11.81 7.05 2.15
C GLY A 111 11.69 5.59 2.59
N VAL A 112 10.67 4.87 2.15
CA VAL A 112 10.51 3.45 2.50
C VAL A 112 11.63 2.64 1.83
N PRO A 113 12.39 1.84 2.59
CA PRO A 113 13.44 1.01 2.01
C PRO A 113 12.89 0.10 0.91
N ARG A 114 13.63 0.00 -0.20
CA ARG A 114 13.20 -0.70 -1.41
C ARG A 114 12.75 -2.15 -1.16
N ALA A 115 13.48 -2.88 -0.32
CA ALA A 115 13.12 -4.25 0.05
C ALA A 115 11.73 -4.31 0.74
N THR A 116 11.42 -3.33 1.59
CA THR A 116 10.12 -3.19 2.24
C THR A 116 9.05 -2.78 1.24
N ALA A 117 9.33 -1.81 0.38
CA ALA A 117 8.42 -1.35 -0.66
C ALA A 117 8.03 -2.48 -1.62
N MET A 118 9.00 -3.30 -2.05
CA MET A 118 8.78 -4.49 -2.88
C MET A 118 7.82 -5.49 -2.22
N LYS A 119 7.99 -5.76 -0.92
CA LYS A 119 7.07 -6.63 -0.16
C LYS A 119 5.66 -6.06 -0.13
N LEU A 120 5.51 -4.76 0.13
CA LEU A 120 4.21 -4.09 0.22
C LEU A 120 3.43 -4.13 -1.11
N VAL A 121 4.07 -3.81 -2.23
CA VAL A 121 3.41 -3.86 -3.55
C VAL A 121 3.33 -5.28 -4.13
N GLY A 122 4.10 -6.21 -3.55
CA GLY A 122 4.26 -7.60 -3.92
C GLY A 122 4.92 -7.80 -5.28
N HIS A 123 6.05 -7.12 -5.48
CA HIS A 123 6.97 -7.34 -6.61
C HIS A 123 8.00 -8.39 -6.22
N LYS A 124 8.08 -9.47 -7.00
CA LYS A 124 9.00 -10.58 -6.74
C LYS A 124 10.45 -10.25 -7.06
N THR A 125 10.67 -9.49 -8.14
CA THR A 125 12.01 -9.19 -8.61
C THR A 125 12.24 -7.69 -8.67
N GLU A 126 13.50 -7.33 -8.46
CA GLU A 126 14.02 -5.98 -8.57
C GLU A 126 13.76 -5.40 -9.98
N ALA A 127 13.86 -6.22 -11.02
CA ALA A 127 13.55 -5.82 -12.40
C ALA A 127 12.08 -5.38 -12.57
N ILE A 128 11.12 -6.07 -11.92
CA ILE A 128 9.71 -5.66 -11.95
C ILE A 128 9.54 -4.31 -11.26
N TYR A 129 10.21 -4.12 -10.12
CA TYR A 129 10.12 -2.90 -9.34
C TYR A 129 10.74 -1.69 -10.07
N ARG A 130 11.91 -1.87 -10.71
CA ARG A 130 12.59 -0.84 -11.52
C ARG A 130 11.73 -0.23 -12.62
N ARG A 131 10.80 -1.00 -13.21
CA ARG A 131 9.87 -0.47 -14.24
C ARG A 131 8.95 0.64 -13.72
N TYR A 132 8.77 0.74 -12.40
CA TYR A 132 7.89 1.72 -11.77
C TYR A 132 8.64 2.78 -10.96
N ALA A 133 9.84 2.46 -10.45
CA ALA A 133 10.70 3.37 -9.70
C ALA A 133 11.52 4.30 -10.64
N ILE A 134 10.82 5.09 -11.46
CA ILE A 134 11.43 6.07 -12.35
C ILE A 134 11.87 7.28 -11.52
N VAL A 135 13.18 7.55 -11.51
CA VAL A 135 13.79 8.71 -10.86
C VAL A 135 13.67 9.92 -11.77
N VAL A 136 13.26 11.08 -11.22
CA VAL A 136 13.30 12.37 -11.91
C VAL A 136 14.17 13.37 -11.14
N GLU A 137 14.50 14.50 -11.76
CA GLU A 137 15.38 15.53 -11.19
C GLU A 137 14.98 15.96 -9.77
N SER A 138 13.68 16.19 -9.51
CA SER A 138 13.20 16.55 -8.18
C SER A 138 13.52 15.50 -7.11
N ASP A 139 13.56 14.22 -7.50
CA ASP A 139 13.88 13.14 -6.56
C ASP A 139 15.40 13.15 -6.23
N LEU A 140 16.26 13.59 -7.16
CA LEU A 140 17.70 13.77 -6.91
C LEU A 140 17.97 14.95 -5.97
N LEU A 141 17.29 16.08 -6.19
CA LEU A 141 17.38 17.26 -5.31
C LEU A 141 16.96 16.91 -3.88
N ALA A 142 15.81 16.25 -3.71
CA ALA A 142 15.35 15.78 -2.40
C ALA A 142 16.31 14.78 -1.75
N GLY A 143 17.03 13.97 -2.56
CA GLY A 143 18.09 13.09 -2.07
C GLY A 143 19.28 13.87 -1.51
N GLY A 144 19.69 14.94 -2.20
CA GLY A 144 20.74 15.85 -1.74
C GLY A 144 20.38 16.55 -0.43
N GLU A 145 19.16 17.07 -0.31
CA GLU A 145 18.67 17.71 0.93
C GLU A 145 18.66 16.77 2.13
N LYS A 146 18.23 15.51 1.93
CA LYS A 146 18.26 14.49 3.00
C LYS A 146 19.69 14.16 3.44
N LEU A 147 20.64 14.11 2.49
CA LEU A 147 22.05 13.87 2.80
C LEU A 147 22.66 15.04 3.58
N ASP A 148 22.36 16.28 3.19
CA ASP A 148 22.80 17.47 3.91
C ASP A 148 22.26 17.50 5.34
N GLY A 149 20.96 17.24 5.52
CA GLY A 149 20.35 17.13 6.85
C GLY A 149 21.00 16.04 7.72
N LEU A 150 21.37 14.88 7.14
CA LEU A 150 22.10 13.84 7.86
C LEU A 150 23.47 14.33 8.33
N HIS A 151 24.23 15.03 7.48
CA HIS A 151 25.53 15.58 7.86
C HIS A 151 25.42 16.65 8.93
N GLN A 152 24.37 17.47 8.92
CA GLN A 152 24.12 18.44 9.99
C GLN A 152 23.86 17.75 11.34
N ILE A 153 23.06 16.67 11.36
CA ILE A 153 22.80 15.87 12.57
C ILE A 153 24.08 15.18 13.06
N GLN A 154 24.85 14.59 12.17
CA GLN A 154 26.11 13.90 12.52
C GLN A 154 27.21 14.87 12.93
N GLY A 155 27.25 16.07 12.35
CA GLY A 155 28.17 17.15 12.71
C GLY A 155 27.96 17.71 14.11
N LEU A 156 26.73 17.63 14.64
CA LEU A 156 26.41 17.93 16.05
C LEU A 156 26.92 16.85 17.02
N ALA A 157 27.10 15.62 16.53
CA ALA A 157 27.62 14.49 17.28
C ALA A 157 29.13 14.30 17.08
N LYS A 158 29.93 15.37 17.17
CA LYS A 158 31.41 15.22 17.22
C LYS A 158 31.75 14.27 18.37
N PRO A 159 32.36 13.10 18.11
CA PRO A 159 32.78 12.20 19.17
C PRO A 159 33.77 12.95 20.05
N THR A 160 33.50 13.04 21.35
CA THR A 160 34.49 13.56 22.30
C THR A 160 35.57 12.50 22.42
N VAL A 161 36.69 12.72 21.73
CA VAL A 161 37.88 11.85 21.84
C VAL A 161 38.52 12.14 23.20
N VAL A 162 38.28 11.27 24.18
CA VAL A 162 38.94 11.36 25.49
C VAL A 162 40.30 10.67 25.38
N PRO A 163 41.42 11.37 25.63
CA PRO A 163 42.74 10.74 25.61
C PRO A 163 42.84 9.65 26.68
N PHE A 164 43.43 8.51 26.33
CA PHE A 164 43.75 7.47 27.32
C PHE A 164 44.74 8.03 28.36
N PRO A 165 44.50 7.86 29.67
CA PRO A 165 45.43 8.30 30.69
C PRO A 165 46.74 7.51 30.55
N LYS A 166 47.87 8.23 30.53
CA LYS A 166 49.19 7.61 30.48
C LYS A 166 49.44 6.91 31.83
N SER A 167 49.73 5.62 31.78
CA SER A 167 50.20 4.84 32.92
C SER A 167 51.55 5.39 33.39
N HIS A 168 51.64 5.73 34.67
CA HIS A 168 52.88 6.10 35.37
C HIS A 168 53.79 4.89 35.59
#